data_AF-A0AA36HJP0-F1
#
_entry.id   AF-A0AA36HJP0-F1
#
_cell.length_a   1.000
_cell.length_b   1.000
_cell.length_c   1.000
_cell.angle_alpha   90.00
_cell.angle_beta   90.00
_cell.angle_gamma   90.00
#
_symmetry.space_group_name_H-M   'P 1'
#
loop_
_entity.id
_entity.type
_entity.pdbx_description
1 polymer ?
#
loop_
_entity_poly.entity_id
_entity_poly.type
_entity_poly.pdbx_seq_one_letter_code
_entity_poly.pdbx_strand_id
1 'polypeptide(L)'
;MDRRVPKASEYYLTVLGDYPGKVGLHVLGDFVTMYGLAVEHFTQDNTLWEGDGGRVYFYQNELPYDVNQDYGDRGFAGYKVTSNVKSHDAQGVGVYSYFRDFEVIVPSGFVAPSTDGVRFTNAFTRFLNGEPGIEHVLNDQGKAVMGFDYPLSQLPTSIPGPPMCSPAPPARGGMPLWSFILTGLACAALGWLASMFFFRRRSRSMCREGAVYQSSDDTDSGPSRIELTSSPIA
;
A
#
# COMPACT_ATOMS: atom_id res chain seq x y z
N MET A 1 13.04 -24.65 -49.61
CA MET A 1 11.62 -24.94 -49.33
C MET A 1 11.56 -25.86 -48.14
N ASP A 2 11.19 -25.34 -46.98
CA ASP A 2 10.26 -26.02 -46.08
C ASP A 2 9.41 -24.91 -45.44
N ARG A 3 8.26 -24.65 -46.09
CA ARG A 3 7.21 -23.80 -45.56
C ARG A 3 6.35 -24.69 -44.67
N ARG A 4 6.61 -24.68 -43.37
CA ARG A 4 5.66 -25.18 -42.38
C ARG A 4 5.08 -24.01 -41.60
N VAL A 5 3.95 -23.54 -42.13
CA VAL A 5 2.80 -22.83 -41.53
C VAL A 5 3.11 -21.89 -40.33
N PRO A 6 2.91 -20.56 -40.48
CA PRO A 6 3.05 -19.62 -39.37
C PRO A 6 1.91 -19.83 -38.36
N LYS A 7 2.24 -20.10 -37.10
CA LYS A 7 1.26 -20.07 -36.00
C LYS A 7 1.05 -18.61 -35.60
N ALA A 8 -0.15 -18.09 -35.85
CA ALA A 8 -0.56 -16.83 -35.25
C ALA A 8 -0.71 -17.01 -33.73
N SER A 9 0.15 -16.40 -32.87
CA SER A 9 -0.13 -16.24 -31.42
C SER A 9 0.91 -15.51 -30.56
N GLU A 10 1.96 -14.85 -31.10
CA GLU A 10 3.12 -14.41 -30.29
C GLU A 10 2.84 -13.20 -29.37
N TYR A 11 2.26 -13.46 -28.20
CA TYR A 11 2.67 -12.73 -26.99
C TYR A 11 3.99 -13.35 -26.55
N TYR A 12 5.10 -12.65 -26.77
CA TYR A 12 6.38 -13.05 -26.19
C TYR A 12 6.32 -12.78 -24.69
N LEU A 13 6.56 -13.81 -23.88
CA LEU A 13 6.79 -13.64 -22.45
C LEU A 13 8.12 -12.89 -22.27
N THR A 14 8.16 -11.87 -21.42
CA THR A 14 9.41 -11.21 -21.03
C THR A 14 10.34 -12.24 -20.38
N VAL A 15 11.60 -12.25 -20.80
CA VAL A 15 12.67 -13.09 -20.23
C VAL A 15 13.80 -12.22 -19.70
N LEU A 16 14.62 -12.79 -18.81
CA LEU A 16 15.67 -12.04 -18.13
C LEU A 16 16.61 -11.36 -19.13
N GLY A 17 16.67 -10.04 -19.05
CA GLY A 17 17.47 -9.19 -19.94
C GLY A 17 16.64 -8.43 -20.97
N ASP A 18 15.38 -8.79 -21.19
CA ASP A 18 14.45 -8.00 -21.99
C ASP A 18 13.93 -6.80 -21.20
N TYR A 19 14.04 -5.61 -21.80
CA TYR A 19 13.51 -4.34 -21.26
C TYR A 19 13.78 -4.12 -19.76
N PRO A 20 15.05 -4.23 -19.29
CA PRO A 20 15.33 -4.26 -17.86
C PRO A 20 15.01 -2.91 -17.20
N GLY A 21 14.08 -2.93 -16.26
CA GLY A 21 13.87 -1.87 -15.27
C GLY A 21 14.52 -2.24 -13.95
N LYS A 22 15.24 -1.30 -13.31
CA LYS A 22 15.87 -1.55 -11.99
C LYS A 22 14.90 -1.28 -10.84
N VAL A 23 14.39 -0.06 -10.75
CA VAL A 23 13.42 0.39 -9.74
C VAL A 23 12.26 1.01 -10.50
N GLY A 24 11.02 0.68 -10.13
CA GLY A 24 9.84 1.20 -10.82
C GLY A 24 9.41 2.56 -10.32
N LEU A 25 9.46 2.75 -9.01
CA LEU A 25 9.15 4.02 -8.37
C LEU A 25 10.17 4.35 -7.29
N HIS A 26 10.80 5.52 -7.38
CA HIS A 26 11.66 6.06 -6.33
C HIS A 26 11.07 7.36 -5.80
N VAL A 27 10.58 7.34 -4.55
CA VAL A 27 9.95 8.49 -3.91
C VAL A 27 10.95 9.18 -2.99
N LEU A 28 11.50 10.30 -3.45
CA LEU A 28 12.45 11.12 -2.70
C LEU A 28 11.80 12.24 -1.88
N GLY A 29 10.60 12.69 -2.29
CA GLY A 29 9.92 13.82 -1.67
C GLY A 29 9.15 13.46 -0.39
N ASP A 30 9.16 14.39 0.56
CA ASP A 30 8.36 14.29 1.78
C ASP A 30 6.86 14.53 1.52
N PHE A 31 6.03 13.98 2.40
CA PHE A 31 4.57 14.11 2.44
C PHE A 31 3.85 13.69 1.16
N VAL A 32 4.50 12.86 0.34
CA VAL A 32 3.88 12.29 -0.86
C VAL A 32 2.76 11.33 -0.46
N THR A 33 1.59 11.52 -1.05
CA THR A 33 0.44 10.62 -0.90
C THR A 33 0.10 9.96 -2.23
N MET A 34 -0.06 8.64 -2.23
CA MET A 34 -0.49 7.86 -3.39
C MET A 34 -1.76 7.07 -3.09
N TYR A 35 -2.63 7.00 -4.09
CA TYR A 35 -3.87 6.22 -4.07
C TYR A 35 -3.87 5.27 -5.25
N GLY A 36 -4.11 3.98 -5.02
CA GLY A 36 -4.24 3.01 -6.11
C GLY A 36 -2.92 2.72 -6.83
N LEU A 37 -1.82 2.63 -6.10
CA LEU A 37 -0.48 2.44 -6.69
C LEU A 37 -0.29 0.99 -7.16
N ALA A 38 0.26 0.80 -8.36
CA ALA A 38 0.73 -0.49 -8.86
C ALA A 38 2.12 -0.32 -9.47
N VAL A 39 3.06 -1.19 -9.11
CA VAL A 39 4.44 -1.21 -9.62
C VAL A 39 4.84 -2.67 -9.74
N GLU A 40 5.36 -3.14 -10.87
CA GLU A 40 5.51 -4.58 -11.14
C GLU A 40 6.78 -4.89 -11.95
N HIS A 41 7.38 -6.06 -11.70
CA HIS A 41 8.44 -6.68 -12.53
C HIS A 41 9.74 -5.88 -12.74
N PHE A 42 10.22 -5.15 -11.72
CA PHE A 42 11.56 -4.55 -11.75
C PHE A 42 12.59 -5.48 -11.10
N THR A 43 13.84 -5.33 -11.52
CA THR A 43 14.96 -6.24 -11.20
C THR A 43 15.68 -5.89 -9.89
N GLN A 44 15.20 -4.89 -9.15
CA GLN A 44 15.65 -4.52 -7.80
C GLN A 44 14.40 -4.21 -6.94
N ASP A 45 14.55 -3.41 -5.88
CA ASP A 45 13.41 -2.94 -5.09
C ASP A 45 12.36 -2.27 -6.01
N ASN A 46 11.19 -2.88 -6.17
CA ASN A 46 10.17 -2.42 -7.13
C ASN A 46 9.72 -0.99 -6.81
N THR A 47 9.40 -0.75 -5.54
CA THR A 47 9.18 0.59 -4.98
C THR A 47 10.24 0.89 -3.91
N LEU A 48 10.96 1.99 -4.07
CA LEU A 48 11.92 2.52 -3.10
C LEU A 48 11.41 3.86 -2.56
N TRP A 49 11.25 3.97 -1.24
CA TRP A 49 10.68 5.15 -0.59
C TRP A 49 11.66 5.73 0.43
N GLU A 50 12.08 6.98 0.20
CA GLU A 50 13.06 7.71 1.00
C GLU A 50 12.49 8.96 1.70
N GLY A 51 11.37 9.50 1.21
CA GLY A 51 10.71 10.68 1.79
C GLY A 51 9.90 10.40 3.05
N ASP A 52 9.93 11.33 3.99
CA ASP A 52 9.21 11.25 5.27
C ASP A 52 7.73 11.64 5.14
N GLY A 53 6.89 11.23 6.08
CA GLY A 53 5.45 11.52 6.08
C GLY A 53 4.67 10.91 4.91
N GLY A 54 5.23 9.90 4.25
CA GLY A 54 4.63 9.24 3.09
C GLY A 54 3.35 8.49 3.42
N ARG A 55 2.38 8.50 2.48
CA ARG A 55 1.11 7.78 2.63
C ARG A 55 0.74 7.01 1.37
N VAL A 56 0.42 5.74 1.51
CA VAL A 56 -0.04 4.90 0.40
C VAL A 56 -1.34 4.21 0.79
N TYR A 57 -2.37 4.46 0.01
CA TYR A 57 -3.67 3.82 0.13
C TYR A 57 -3.90 2.94 -1.08
N PHE A 58 -3.89 1.63 -0.85
CA PHE A 58 -3.83 0.59 -1.88
C PHE A 58 -2.48 0.54 -2.62
N TYR A 59 -1.84 -0.63 -2.55
CA TYR A 59 -0.65 -0.97 -3.33
C TYR A 59 -0.77 -2.40 -3.87
N GLN A 60 -0.42 -2.58 -5.14
CA GLN A 60 -0.30 -3.89 -5.78
C GLN A 60 1.10 -4.01 -6.40
N ASN A 61 1.71 -5.19 -6.25
CA ASN A 61 3.04 -5.46 -6.78
C ASN A 61 3.26 -6.92 -7.14
N GLU A 62 3.64 -7.20 -8.38
CA GLU A 62 4.20 -8.50 -8.75
C GLU A 62 5.73 -8.42 -8.86
N LEU A 63 6.40 -9.38 -8.21
CA LEU A 63 7.85 -9.58 -8.34
C LEU A 63 8.20 -10.03 -9.77
N PRO A 64 9.42 -9.75 -10.27
CA PRO A 64 9.82 -10.17 -11.62
C PRO A 64 9.85 -11.71 -11.72
N TYR A 65 9.34 -12.24 -12.84
CA TYR A 65 9.14 -13.68 -13.00
C TYR A 65 10.41 -14.45 -13.38
N ASP A 66 11.37 -13.72 -13.93
CA ASP A 66 12.50 -14.20 -14.73
C ASP A 66 13.85 -13.97 -14.06
N VAL A 67 13.88 -13.31 -12.88
CA VAL A 67 15.11 -13.17 -12.08
C VAL A 67 15.54 -14.51 -11.49
N ASN A 68 16.84 -14.62 -11.20
CA ASN A 68 17.40 -15.77 -10.49
C ASN A 68 17.55 -15.47 -8.98
N GLN A 69 18.07 -16.44 -8.22
CA GLN A 69 18.25 -16.35 -6.76
C GLN A 69 19.07 -15.14 -6.28
N ASP A 70 19.90 -14.50 -7.14
CA ASP A 70 20.59 -13.24 -6.77
C ASP A 70 19.61 -12.14 -6.34
N TYR A 71 18.39 -12.12 -6.88
CA TYR A 71 17.35 -11.18 -6.45
C TYR A 71 16.98 -11.36 -4.98
N GLY A 72 16.81 -12.61 -4.55
CA GLY A 72 16.54 -12.99 -3.17
C GLY A 72 17.73 -12.74 -2.25
N ASP A 73 18.92 -13.15 -2.68
CA ASP A 73 20.18 -13.02 -1.91
C ASP A 73 20.54 -11.56 -1.63
N ARG A 74 20.20 -10.66 -2.54
CA ARG A 74 20.38 -9.20 -2.37
C ARG A 74 19.29 -8.55 -1.51
N GLY A 75 18.27 -9.31 -1.12
CA GLY A 75 17.18 -8.84 -0.26
C GLY A 75 16.28 -7.81 -0.93
N PHE A 76 16.08 -7.89 -2.24
CA PHE A 76 15.16 -7.01 -2.94
C PHE A 76 13.71 -7.32 -2.60
N ALA A 77 12.91 -6.26 -2.48
CA ALA A 77 11.53 -6.34 -2.03
C ALA A 77 10.55 -5.73 -3.04
N GLY A 78 9.28 -6.09 -2.91
CA GLY A 78 8.21 -5.43 -3.66
C GLY A 78 8.04 -3.97 -3.26
N TYR A 79 8.34 -3.62 -2.00
CA TYR A 79 8.27 -2.25 -1.50
C TYR A 79 9.20 -2.08 -0.30
N LYS A 80 10.20 -1.22 -0.47
CA LYS A 80 11.15 -0.83 0.56
C LYS A 80 10.99 0.63 0.99
N VAL A 81 10.82 0.83 2.29
CA VAL A 81 10.98 2.12 2.96
C VAL A 81 12.38 2.13 3.57
N THR A 82 13.18 3.16 3.28
CA THR A 82 14.58 3.21 3.74
C THR A 82 14.70 3.54 5.23
N SER A 83 15.81 3.13 5.84
CA SER A 83 16.06 3.21 7.29
C SER A 83 16.04 4.64 7.88
N ASN A 84 16.22 5.67 7.04
CA ASN A 84 16.20 7.07 7.46
C ASN A 84 14.78 7.63 7.66
N VAL A 85 13.75 7.05 7.02
CA VAL A 85 12.35 7.50 7.12
C VAL A 85 11.82 7.35 8.55
N LYS A 86 11.19 8.38 9.10
CA LYS A 86 10.63 8.38 10.46
C LYS A 86 9.11 8.17 10.49
N SER A 87 8.40 8.62 9.46
CA SER A 87 6.95 8.49 9.33
C SER A 87 6.57 7.96 7.95
N HIS A 88 5.76 6.91 7.94
CA HIS A 88 5.22 6.32 6.72
C HIS A 88 3.94 5.53 7.04
N ASP A 89 2.89 5.68 6.24
CA ASP A 89 1.62 4.96 6.44
C ASP A 89 1.17 4.28 5.15
N ALA A 90 1.22 2.95 5.11
CA ALA A 90 0.83 2.13 3.97
C ALA A 90 -0.37 1.24 4.34
N GLN A 91 -1.49 1.36 3.63
CA GLN A 91 -2.74 0.67 3.96
C GLN A 91 -3.28 -0.13 2.78
N GLY A 92 -3.57 -1.42 3.02
CA GLY A 92 -4.10 -2.33 2.00
C GLY A 92 -3.09 -2.60 0.89
N VAL A 93 -1.93 -3.15 1.27
CA VAL A 93 -0.78 -3.28 0.37
C VAL A 93 -0.43 -4.76 0.16
N GLY A 94 -0.20 -5.15 -1.10
CA GLY A 94 0.03 -6.54 -1.48
C GLY A 94 1.28 -6.72 -2.34
N VAL A 95 2.08 -7.75 -2.01
CA VAL A 95 3.20 -8.21 -2.84
C VAL A 95 2.97 -9.66 -3.24
N TYR A 96 3.09 -9.93 -4.53
CA TYR A 96 2.72 -11.20 -5.16
C TYR A 96 3.97 -11.84 -5.79
N SER A 97 4.08 -13.16 -5.71
CA SER A 97 5.16 -13.94 -6.32
C SER A 97 4.63 -14.89 -7.38
N TYR A 98 5.31 -14.88 -8.53
CA TYR A 98 5.20 -15.88 -9.60
C TYR A 98 6.57 -16.03 -10.29
N PHE A 99 7.52 -16.64 -9.60
CA PHE A 99 8.83 -16.93 -10.18
C PHE A 99 8.70 -18.10 -11.16
N ARG A 100 8.64 -17.77 -12.44
CA ARG A 100 8.33 -18.71 -13.52
C ARG A 100 9.56 -19.48 -13.95
N ASP A 101 10.73 -18.83 -13.97
CA ASP A 101 11.91 -19.34 -14.69
C ASP A 101 12.99 -19.94 -13.77
N PHE A 102 13.07 -19.47 -12.52
CA PHE A 102 14.08 -19.89 -11.54
C PHE A 102 13.48 -20.05 -10.16
N GLU A 103 14.08 -20.91 -9.35
CA GLU A 103 13.80 -20.98 -7.91
C GLU A 103 14.41 -19.76 -7.21
N VAL A 104 13.57 -18.82 -6.76
CA VAL A 104 13.93 -17.59 -6.00
C VAL A 104 13.23 -17.44 -4.64
N ILE A 105 13.96 -17.60 -3.53
CA ILE A 105 13.47 -17.28 -2.18
C ILE A 105 13.67 -15.78 -1.92
N VAL A 106 12.57 -15.03 -1.79
CA VAL A 106 12.62 -13.62 -1.36
C VAL A 106 12.42 -13.50 0.15
N PRO A 107 13.35 -12.86 0.89
CA PRO A 107 13.26 -12.77 2.34
C PRO A 107 11.99 -12.06 2.84
N SER A 108 11.53 -11.01 2.16
CA SER A 108 10.34 -10.28 2.57
C SER A 108 9.68 -9.53 1.42
N GLY A 109 8.34 -9.47 1.41
CA GLY A 109 7.60 -8.67 0.43
C GLY A 109 7.76 -7.17 0.67
N PHE A 110 7.75 -6.77 1.93
CA PHE A 110 7.93 -5.40 2.40
C PHE A 110 9.17 -5.30 3.28
N VAL A 111 9.96 -4.23 3.13
CA VAL A 111 11.09 -3.92 4.01
C VAL A 111 10.93 -2.49 4.53
N ALA A 112 11.00 -2.30 5.85
CA ALA A 112 10.81 -0.97 6.44
C ALA A 112 11.50 -0.84 7.82
N PRO A 113 11.86 0.39 8.26
CA PRO A 113 12.33 0.60 9.62
C PRO A 113 11.29 0.15 10.65
N SER A 114 11.76 -0.53 11.71
CA SER A 114 10.92 -0.88 12.87
C SER A 114 10.83 0.32 13.82
N THR A 115 9.94 1.27 13.53
CA THR A 115 9.68 2.46 14.35
C THR A 115 8.18 2.73 14.45
N ASP A 116 7.72 3.37 15.53
CA ASP A 116 6.30 3.63 15.77
C ASP A 116 5.61 4.52 14.70
N GLY A 117 6.41 5.32 13.98
CA GLY A 117 5.96 6.20 12.91
C GLY A 117 5.81 5.51 11.55
N VAL A 118 6.37 4.31 11.37
CA VAL A 118 6.29 3.55 10.12
C VAL A 118 5.29 2.40 10.28
N ARG A 119 4.17 2.52 9.57
CA ARG A 119 2.99 1.68 9.75
C ARG A 119 2.55 1.05 8.44
N PHE A 120 2.35 -0.25 8.49
CA PHE A 120 1.70 -1.02 7.44
C PHE A 120 0.40 -1.58 8.03
N THR A 121 -0.73 -1.36 7.37
CA THR A 121 -2.04 -1.86 7.78
C THR A 121 -2.60 -2.73 6.68
N ASN A 122 -3.06 -3.94 7.02
CA ASN A 122 -3.55 -4.90 6.03
C ASN A 122 -2.51 -5.18 4.93
N ALA A 123 -1.25 -5.42 5.32
CA ALA A 123 -0.20 -5.83 4.40
C ALA A 123 -0.25 -7.35 4.19
N PHE A 124 -0.01 -7.82 2.97
CA PHE A 124 -0.01 -9.25 2.70
C PHE A 124 0.96 -9.64 1.59
N THR A 125 1.40 -10.90 1.64
CA THR A 125 2.10 -11.56 0.54
C THR A 125 1.27 -12.70 -0.01
N ARG A 126 1.36 -12.91 -1.33
CA ARG A 126 0.60 -13.93 -2.03
C ARG A 126 1.51 -14.73 -2.96
N PHE A 127 1.49 -16.04 -2.82
CA PHE A 127 1.99 -16.95 -3.84
C PHE A 127 0.90 -17.15 -4.89
N LEU A 128 1.23 -16.84 -6.15
CA LEU A 128 0.33 -17.07 -7.28
C LEU A 128 0.56 -18.44 -7.89
N ASN A 129 1.83 -18.76 -8.21
CA ASN A 129 2.31 -20.00 -8.82
C ASN A 129 3.86 -19.97 -8.83
N GLY A 130 4.53 -20.95 -9.44
CA GLY A 130 5.99 -20.90 -9.70
C GLY A 130 6.86 -21.41 -8.54
N GLU A 131 8.10 -20.95 -8.47
CA GLU A 131 9.19 -21.57 -7.68
C GLU A 131 10.11 -20.53 -7.00
N PRO A 132 10.41 -20.69 -5.71
CA PRO A 132 9.45 -20.72 -4.63
C PRO A 132 8.80 -19.32 -4.53
N GLY A 133 8.93 -18.58 -3.43
CA GLY A 133 8.10 -17.41 -3.17
C GLY A 133 8.69 -16.47 -2.13
N ILE A 134 7.93 -16.14 -1.10
CA ILE A 134 8.29 -15.05 -0.16
C ILE A 134 8.26 -15.58 1.28
N GLU A 135 9.35 -15.38 2.05
CA GLU A 135 9.48 -15.90 3.43
C GLU A 135 8.64 -15.13 4.45
N HIS A 136 8.55 -13.81 4.29
CA HIS A 136 7.86 -12.94 5.23
C HIS A 136 7.02 -11.87 4.53
N VAL A 137 6.00 -11.38 5.22
CA VAL A 137 5.20 -10.26 4.75
C VAL A 137 6.02 -8.98 4.87
N LEU A 138 6.43 -8.62 6.08
CA LEU A 138 7.16 -7.39 6.38
C LEU A 138 8.36 -7.70 7.28
N ASN A 139 9.57 -7.36 6.82
CA ASN A 139 10.81 -7.72 7.49
C ASN A 139 10.82 -9.22 7.85
N ASP A 140 10.82 -9.56 9.13
CA ASP A 140 10.79 -10.91 9.71
C ASP A 140 9.38 -11.35 10.18
N GLN A 141 8.33 -10.58 9.85
CA GLN A 141 6.96 -10.81 10.28
C GLN A 141 6.09 -11.44 9.19
N GLY A 142 5.17 -12.30 9.61
CA GLY A 142 4.29 -13.05 8.71
C GLY A 142 4.89 -14.37 8.29
N LYS A 143 4.02 -15.32 7.92
CA LYS A 143 4.41 -16.66 7.47
C LYS A 143 4.86 -16.64 6.01
N ALA A 144 5.69 -17.62 5.65
CA ALA A 144 6.11 -17.83 4.28
C ALA A 144 4.95 -18.25 3.36
N VAL A 145 5.02 -17.83 2.11
CA VAL A 145 4.14 -18.22 1.01
C VAL A 145 5.01 -18.82 -0.11
N MET A 146 5.14 -20.15 -0.11
CA MET A 146 6.06 -20.92 -0.98
C MET A 146 5.34 -22.08 -1.71
N GLY A 147 4.03 -21.94 -1.95
CA GLY A 147 3.22 -23.01 -2.53
C GLY A 147 1.73 -22.88 -2.20
N PHE A 148 0.94 -23.84 -2.70
CA PHE A 148 -0.53 -23.80 -2.58
C PHE A 148 -1.09 -24.22 -1.22
N ASP A 149 -0.28 -24.80 -0.32
CA ASP A 149 -0.72 -25.16 1.03
C ASP A 149 -0.98 -23.89 1.88
N TYR A 150 -0.18 -22.85 1.67
CA TYR A 150 -0.31 -21.56 2.35
C TYR A 150 -0.04 -20.42 1.36
N PRO A 151 -0.99 -20.13 0.43
CA PRO A 151 -0.72 -19.20 -0.66
C PRO A 151 -0.83 -17.74 -0.23
N LEU A 152 -1.32 -17.43 0.98
CA LEU A 152 -1.56 -16.08 1.49
C LEU A 152 -1.06 -15.95 2.92
N SER A 153 -0.32 -14.88 3.19
CA SER A 153 0.10 -14.47 4.53
C SER A 153 -0.22 -12.98 4.71
N GLN A 154 -0.76 -12.60 5.85
CA GLN A 154 -1.29 -11.25 6.08
C GLN A 154 -0.92 -10.75 7.48
N LEU A 155 -0.57 -9.47 7.55
CA LEU A 155 -0.43 -8.70 8.77
C LEU A 155 -1.55 -7.67 8.87
N PRO A 156 -2.45 -7.77 9.86
CA PRO A 156 -3.46 -6.74 10.09
C PRO A 156 -2.83 -5.37 10.35
N THR A 157 -1.72 -5.32 11.06
CA THR A 157 -0.90 -4.13 11.29
C THR A 157 0.56 -4.51 11.56
N SER A 158 1.52 -3.64 11.23
CA SER A 158 2.95 -3.79 11.55
C SER A 158 3.30 -3.44 13.00
N ILE A 159 2.41 -2.75 13.72
CA ILE A 159 2.64 -2.42 15.13
C ILE A 159 2.18 -3.61 15.98
N PRO A 160 3.04 -4.17 16.84
CA PRO A 160 2.62 -5.19 17.79
C PRO A 160 1.61 -4.59 18.79
N GLY A 161 0.34 -4.99 18.70
CA GLY A 161 -0.67 -4.61 19.68
C GLY A 161 -2.10 -4.99 19.28
N PRO A 162 -3.02 -5.20 20.25
CA PRO A 162 -4.42 -5.44 19.93
C PRO A 162 -4.99 -4.25 19.15
N PRO A 163 -5.94 -4.46 18.22
CA PRO A 163 -6.38 -3.42 17.28
C PRO A 163 -6.80 -2.16 18.03
N MET A 164 -6.15 -1.03 17.71
CA MET A 164 -6.60 0.27 18.20
C MET A 164 -7.99 0.53 17.60
N CYS A 165 -8.96 0.78 18.48
CA CYS A 165 -10.28 1.24 18.08
C CYS A 165 -10.09 2.52 17.25
N SER A 166 -10.53 2.55 15.98
CA SER A 166 -10.37 3.73 15.12
C SER A 166 -10.87 4.97 15.86
N PRO A 167 -10.09 6.07 15.92
CA PRO A 167 -10.61 7.31 16.46
C PRO A 167 -11.86 7.69 15.66
N ALA A 168 -12.94 7.98 16.37
CA ALA A 168 -14.14 8.51 15.74
C ALA A 168 -13.73 9.76 14.94
N PRO A 169 -14.25 9.95 13.71
CA PRO A 169 -14.00 11.18 12.98
C PRO A 169 -14.35 12.37 13.88
N PRO A 170 -13.56 13.47 13.85
CA PRO A 170 -13.86 14.64 14.66
C PRO A 170 -15.32 15.01 14.44
N ALA A 171 -16.05 15.21 15.53
CA ALA A 171 -17.42 15.66 15.45
C ALA A 171 -17.42 16.90 14.54
N ARG A 172 -18.17 16.86 13.43
CA ARG A 172 -18.40 18.07 12.63
C ARG A 172 -18.85 19.13 13.62
N GLY A 173 -18.04 20.18 13.78
CA GLY A 173 -18.32 21.27 14.69
C GLY A 173 -19.78 21.66 14.50
N GLY A 174 -20.56 21.59 15.58
CA GLY A 174 -21.96 21.95 15.54
C GLY A 174 -22.07 23.35 14.95
N MET A 175 -22.81 23.49 13.85
CA MET A 175 -23.19 24.80 13.35
C MET A 175 -23.85 25.55 14.52
N PRO A 176 -23.44 26.78 14.81
CA PRO A 176 -23.86 27.42 16.02
C PRO A 176 -25.37 27.76 15.93
N LEU A 177 -26.06 27.69 17.07
CA LEU A 177 -27.53 27.60 17.21
C LEU A 177 -28.33 28.78 16.61
N TRP A 178 -27.68 29.78 16.04
CA TRP A 178 -28.27 30.99 15.46
C TRP A 178 -28.63 30.84 13.97
N SER A 179 -28.21 29.76 13.30
CA SER A 179 -28.57 29.49 11.89
C SER A 179 -30.01 29.00 11.67
N PHE A 180 -30.87 28.97 12.70
CA PHE A 180 -32.28 28.55 12.56
C PHE A 180 -33.32 29.68 12.61
N ILE A 181 -32.93 30.96 12.64
CA ILE A 181 -33.90 32.08 12.66
C ILE A 181 -34.25 32.64 11.27
N LEU A 182 -33.59 32.19 10.18
CA LEU A 182 -33.90 32.67 8.82
C LEU A 182 -34.49 31.63 7.85
N THR A 183 -34.87 30.45 8.34
CA THR A 183 -35.65 29.45 7.58
C THR A 183 -37.01 29.18 8.22
N GLY A 184 -37.54 30.14 8.98
CA GLY A 184 -38.86 30.08 9.63
C GLY A 184 -39.97 30.90 8.95
N LEU A 185 -39.72 31.50 7.78
CA LEU A 185 -40.66 32.44 7.14
C LEU A 185 -40.89 32.22 5.63
N ALA A 186 -40.47 31.07 5.07
CA ALA A 186 -40.64 30.81 3.63
C ALA A 186 -41.31 29.46 3.27
N CYS A 187 -41.74 28.64 4.22
CA CYS A 187 -42.41 27.36 3.92
C CYS A 187 -43.75 27.22 4.64
N ALA A 188 -44.69 28.11 4.30
CA ALA A 188 -46.12 27.88 4.51
C ALA A 188 -46.89 28.19 3.22
N ALA A 189 -46.38 27.73 2.09
CA ALA A 189 -47.15 27.54 0.87
C ALA A 189 -46.44 26.51 0.01
N LEU A 190 -47.21 25.54 -0.49
CA LEU A 190 -46.82 24.47 -1.41
C LEU A 190 -46.20 23.24 -0.74
N GLY A 191 -47.05 22.22 -0.57
CA GLY A 191 -46.62 20.88 -0.21
C GLY A 191 -45.75 20.24 -1.29
N TRP A 192 -45.09 19.15 -0.93
CA TRP A 192 -45.13 17.83 -1.57
C TRP A 192 -44.08 16.94 -0.88
N LEU A 193 -44.55 15.74 -0.51
CA LEU A 193 -43.87 14.46 -0.25
C LEU A 193 -42.32 14.42 -0.18
N ALA A 194 -41.80 14.00 0.98
CA ALA A 194 -40.75 12.98 1.06
C ALA A 194 -40.72 12.34 2.45
N SER A 195 -41.10 11.06 2.53
CA SER A 195 -40.88 10.21 3.70
C SER A 195 -39.38 10.02 3.92
N MET A 196 -38.83 10.56 5.00
CA MET A 196 -37.51 10.18 5.50
C MET A 196 -37.66 9.10 6.57
N PHE A 197 -37.23 7.89 6.25
CA PHE A 197 -36.94 6.85 7.24
C PHE A 197 -35.78 7.31 8.12
N PHE A 198 -36.07 7.70 9.36
CA PHE A 198 -35.04 7.85 10.39
C PHE A 198 -34.64 6.47 10.91
N PHE A 199 -33.59 5.88 10.35
CA PHE A 199 -32.86 4.82 11.06
C PHE A 199 -32.02 5.46 12.17
N ARG A 200 -32.58 5.48 13.39
CA ARG A 200 -31.83 5.80 14.60
C ARG A 200 -30.88 4.63 14.91
N ARG A 201 -29.69 4.61 14.31
CA ARG A 201 -28.64 3.65 14.68
C ARG A 201 -28.09 4.05 16.05
N ARG A 202 -28.62 3.44 17.11
CA ARG A 202 -28.07 3.55 18.48
C ARG A 202 -26.77 2.74 18.49
N SER A 203 -25.63 3.38 18.19
CA SER A 203 -24.33 2.81 18.57
C SER A 203 -24.04 3.22 20.00
N ARG A 204 -24.01 2.24 20.91
CA ARG A 204 -23.42 2.41 22.24
C ARG A 204 -22.05 1.76 22.19
N SER A 205 -20.99 2.56 22.07
CA SER A 205 -19.65 2.19 22.49
C SER A 205 -19.35 2.96 23.76
N MET A 206 -19.25 2.22 24.87
CA MET A 206 -18.96 2.74 26.20
C MET A 206 -17.50 2.40 26.52
N CYS A 207 -16.62 3.39 26.46
CA CYS A 207 -15.30 3.34 27.09
C CYS A 207 -15.02 4.71 27.72
N ARG A 208 -14.53 4.67 28.95
CA ARG A 208 -14.43 5.75 29.93
C ARG A 208 -13.00 6.31 29.95
N GLU A 209 -12.94 7.62 30.18
CA GLU A 209 -11.82 8.57 30.36
C GLU A 209 -10.40 8.07 30.64
N GLY A 210 -9.43 8.81 30.07
CA GLY A 210 -8.15 9.10 30.71
C GLY A 210 -7.07 9.66 29.78
N ALA A 211 -6.62 10.88 30.08
CA ALA A 211 -5.32 11.50 29.77
C ALA A 211 -5.21 12.54 28.63
N VAL A 212 -4.68 13.69 29.05
CA VAL A 212 -4.41 14.96 28.39
C VAL A 212 -2.97 14.95 27.85
N TYR A 213 -2.70 15.51 26.66
CA TYR A 213 -1.44 16.22 26.39
C TYR A 213 -1.55 17.20 25.21
N GLN A 214 -0.80 18.30 25.32
CA GLN A 214 -0.84 19.53 24.53
C GLN A 214 -0.17 19.43 23.15
N SER A 215 -0.64 20.28 22.23
CA SER A 215 -0.14 20.51 20.87
C SER A 215 1.02 21.51 20.83
N SER A 216 1.93 21.34 19.87
CA SER A 216 2.75 22.42 19.31
C SER A 216 2.88 22.23 17.80
N ASP A 217 2.47 23.26 17.06
CA ASP A 217 2.62 23.42 15.61
C ASP A 217 4.09 23.58 15.22
N ASP A 218 4.45 23.13 14.00
CA ASP A 218 5.20 23.96 13.06
C ASP A 218 5.19 23.38 11.64
N THR A 219 5.07 24.30 10.69
CA THR A 219 4.92 24.12 9.24
C THR A 219 6.24 24.39 8.52
N ASP A 220 6.65 23.56 7.57
CA ASP A 220 7.17 23.98 6.25
C ASP A 220 7.35 22.76 5.32
N SER A 221 6.89 22.83 4.07
CA SER A 221 7.09 21.76 3.08
C SER A 221 7.38 22.37 1.71
N GLY A 222 8.62 22.21 1.25
CA GLY A 222 9.04 22.49 -0.13
C GLY A 222 8.46 21.47 -1.13
N PRO A 223 8.60 21.72 -2.44
CA PRO A 223 7.90 20.94 -3.47
C PRO A 223 8.44 19.51 -3.58
N SER A 224 7.50 18.54 -3.55
CA SER A 224 7.76 17.10 -3.68
C SER A 224 8.15 16.74 -5.12
N ARG A 225 9.24 15.98 -5.29
CA ARG A 225 9.71 15.47 -6.58
C ARG A 225 9.50 13.96 -6.65
N ILE A 226 8.86 13.50 -7.73
CA ILE A 226 8.73 12.08 -8.09
C ILE A 226 9.62 11.88 -9.33
N GLU A 227 10.58 10.95 -9.26
CA GLU A 227 11.36 10.54 -10.44
C GLU A 227 10.88 9.18 -10.95
N LEU A 228 10.52 9.14 -12.23
CA LEU A 228 10.34 7.89 -12.97
C LEU A 228 11.63 7.64 -13.72
N THR A 229 12.42 6.65 -13.29
CA THR A 229 13.68 6.33 -13.98
C THR A 229 13.40 5.32 -15.09
N SER A 230 13.49 5.76 -16.35
CA SER A 230 13.76 4.84 -17.46
C SER A 230 15.26 4.89 -17.76
N SER A 231 15.91 3.73 -17.76
CA SER A 231 17.30 3.65 -18.24
C SER A 231 17.29 3.82 -19.75
N PRO A 232 18.17 4.66 -20.34
CA PRO A 232 18.31 4.72 -21.78
C PRO A 232 18.89 3.41 -22.31
N ILE A 233 18.27 2.89 -23.37
CA ILE A 233 18.74 1.74 -24.14
C ILE A 233 20.11 2.11 -24.73
N ALA A 234 21.13 1.31 -24.41
CA ALA A 234 22.43 1.31 -25.06
C ALA A 234 22.59 0.02 -25.86
#